data_AF-A0A947GQ99-F1
#
_entry.id   AF-A0A947GQ99-F1
#
_cell.length_a   1.000
_cell.length_b   1.000
_cell.length_c   1.000
_cell.angle_alpha   90.00
_cell.angle_beta   90.00
_cell.angle_gamma   90.00
#
_symmetry.space_group_name_H-M   'P 1'
#
loop_
_entity.id
_entity.type
_entity.pdbx_description
1 polymer ?
#
loop_
_entity_poly.entity_id
_entity_poly.type
_entity_poly.pdbx_seq_one_letter_code
_entity_poly.pdbx_strand_id
1 'polypeptide(L)'
;MAPTLFTSCHALPPEGADLAWGGPALRSLPTKRMRGFTLIELLVAIGVMALMAGLSWRGLDGMARTQSQVQQRADGVLTLQAGLAQWAADLDAMVDLPAAQDPLPAQLQPMDWDGRGLRITRRSTVAPGSGLLVVAWAQRNVEGAGQWLRWQSRPLQTRAELQSAWDRAAQWAQNPGDEEKRDEVRITPLAQWQVFYFRSDAWTNPLSSDNAAPPPEQAAASALSLPAGVRLVLTLPPGQAISGTLTRDWVRPTVGGGKS
;
A
#
# COMPACT_ATOMS: atom_id res chain seq x y z
N MET A 1 -6.29 43.98 29.23
CA MET A 1 -7.35 43.64 30.20
C MET A 1 -6.86 42.47 31.04
N ALA A 2 -6.51 42.73 32.29
CA ALA A 2 -6.29 41.72 33.33
C ALA A 2 -7.56 41.63 34.19
N PRO A 3 -7.83 40.46 34.81
CA PRO A 3 -8.29 40.45 36.20
C PRO A 3 -7.59 39.32 37.00
N THR A 4 -6.82 39.63 38.05
CA THR A 4 -7.19 39.88 39.47
C THR A 4 -7.54 38.63 40.30
N LEU A 5 -6.72 38.45 41.33
CA LEU A 5 -6.74 37.45 42.40
C LEU A 5 -7.97 37.61 43.32
N PHE A 6 -8.45 36.48 43.84
CA PHE A 6 -9.48 36.41 44.88
C PHE A 6 -8.84 36.44 46.27
N THR A 7 -9.27 37.41 47.07
CA THR A 7 -9.04 37.52 48.52
C THR A 7 -10.25 36.92 49.24
N SER A 8 -10.06 36.10 50.27
CA SER A 8 -11.12 35.73 51.20
C SER A 8 -10.68 35.96 52.64
N CYS A 9 -11.30 36.94 53.28
CA CYS A 9 -11.30 37.15 54.72
C CYS A 9 -12.15 36.07 55.40
N HIS A 10 -11.74 35.57 56.56
CA HIS A 10 -12.71 35.13 57.55
C HIS A 10 -12.21 35.37 58.98
N ALA A 11 -13.18 35.77 59.80
CA ALA A 11 -13.05 36.56 61.01
C ALA A 11 -12.62 35.79 62.27
N LEU A 12 -12.04 36.54 63.20
CA LEU A 12 -11.76 36.17 64.60
C LEU A 12 -13.06 36.06 65.43
N PRO A 13 -13.14 35.11 66.37
CA PRO A 13 -13.95 35.23 67.58
C PRO A 13 -13.12 35.68 68.80
N PRO A 14 -13.74 36.32 69.80
CA PRO A 14 -13.08 37.13 70.84
C PRO A 14 -12.52 36.36 72.04
N GLU A 15 -11.56 37.02 72.70
CA GLU A 15 -10.96 36.72 74.01
C GLU A 15 -11.99 36.53 75.13
N GLY A 16 -11.71 35.56 76.00
CA GLY A 16 -12.22 35.52 77.36
C GLY A 16 -12.67 34.12 77.83
N ALA A 17 -11.75 33.36 78.43
CA ALA A 17 -12.05 32.39 79.50
C ALA A 17 -10.76 31.85 80.13
N ASP A 18 -10.50 32.28 81.37
CA ASP A 18 -9.58 31.64 82.30
C ASP A 18 -9.91 30.16 82.49
N LEU A 19 -8.90 29.30 82.42
CA LEU A 19 -8.95 27.94 82.97
C LEU A 19 -7.70 27.66 83.79
N ALA A 20 -7.82 27.94 85.08
CA ALA A 20 -6.95 27.46 86.14
C ALA A 20 -7.29 25.99 86.45
N TRP A 21 -6.49 25.01 85.99
CA TRP A 21 -6.48 23.66 86.56
C TRP A 21 -5.14 22.96 86.26
N GLY A 22 -4.54 22.40 87.31
CA GLY A 22 -3.25 21.72 87.27
C GLY A 22 -3.30 20.25 86.85
N GLY A 23 -2.22 19.83 86.16
CA GLY A 23 -1.71 18.46 86.04
C GLY A 23 -1.96 17.75 84.70
N PRO A 24 -1.17 16.73 84.28
CA PRO A 24 0.17 16.31 84.70
C PRO A 24 1.23 16.34 83.57
N ALA A 25 2.51 16.23 83.96
CA ALA A 25 3.73 15.95 83.19
C ALA A 25 3.61 15.80 81.64
N LEU A 26 4.11 16.82 80.91
CA LEU A 26 4.52 16.67 79.52
C LEU A 26 5.62 15.60 79.44
N ARG A 27 5.24 14.37 79.05
CA ARG A 27 6.20 13.40 78.53
C ARG A 27 6.95 14.11 77.39
N SER A 28 8.24 14.35 77.57
CA SER A 28 9.11 14.73 76.47
C SER A 28 9.07 13.59 75.46
N LEU A 29 8.32 13.79 74.37
CA LEU A 29 8.45 12.94 73.21
C LEU A 29 9.92 13.02 72.80
N PRO A 30 10.61 11.89 72.60
CA PRO A 30 12.00 11.94 72.19
C PRO A 30 12.07 12.77 70.91
N THR A 31 12.82 13.87 70.93
CA THR A 31 13.13 14.62 69.73
C THR A 31 13.89 13.65 68.83
N LYS A 32 13.18 13.14 67.82
CA LYS A 32 13.75 12.22 66.83
C LYS A 32 14.91 12.98 66.20
N ARG A 33 16.15 12.61 66.56
CA ARG A 33 17.35 13.21 65.98
C ARG A 33 17.16 13.16 64.47
N MET A 34 17.01 14.32 63.83
CA MET A 34 17.00 14.40 62.39
C MET A 34 18.38 13.93 61.93
N ARG A 35 18.46 12.70 61.43
CA ARG A 35 19.68 12.22 60.77
C ARG A 35 19.84 13.11 59.55
N GLY A 36 20.91 13.91 59.52
CA GLY A 36 21.27 14.69 58.35
C GLY A 36 21.48 13.76 57.17
N PHE A 37 20.88 14.09 56.03
CA PHE A 37 21.00 13.33 54.80
C PHE A 37 22.46 13.37 54.36
N THR A 38 23.13 12.22 54.32
CA THR A 38 24.54 12.20 53.91
C THR A 38 24.65 12.38 52.39
N LEU A 39 25.72 13.01 51.92
CA LEU A 39 25.97 13.20 50.49
C LEU A 39 25.94 11.87 49.72
N ILE A 40 26.39 10.78 50.37
CA ILE A 40 26.38 9.42 49.82
C ILE A 40 24.93 8.93 49.59
N GLU A 41 24.02 9.20 50.52
CA GLU A 41 22.63 8.74 50.45
C GLU A 41 21.86 9.43 49.30
N LEU A 42 22.13 10.71 49.07
CA LEU A 42 21.63 11.44 47.89
C LEU A 42 22.19 10.86 46.59
N LEU A 43 23.48 10.56 46.58
CA LEU A 43 24.17 10.06 45.40
C LEU A 43 23.63 8.67 45.00
N VAL A 44 23.39 7.81 45.99
CA VAL A 44 22.75 6.50 45.77
C VAL A 44 21.30 6.67 45.32
N ALA A 45 20.50 7.53 45.97
CA ALA A 45 19.10 7.75 45.59
C ALA A 45 18.97 8.27 44.15
N ILE A 46 19.79 9.26 43.76
CA ILE A 46 19.84 9.77 42.39
C ILE A 46 20.34 8.69 41.42
N GLY A 47 21.33 7.88 41.82
CA GLY A 47 21.82 6.76 41.01
C GLY A 47 20.74 5.73 40.71
N VAL A 48 19.97 5.32 41.72
CA VAL A 48 18.84 4.37 41.56
C VAL A 48 17.72 4.99 40.72
N MET A 49 17.34 6.25 40.98
CA MET A 49 16.32 6.94 40.18
C MET A 49 16.76 7.08 38.72
N ALA A 50 18.03 7.39 38.46
CA ALA A 50 18.58 7.47 37.11
C ALA A 50 18.54 6.12 36.38
N LEU A 51 18.88 5.02 37.07
CA LEU A 51 18.77 3.67 36.51
C LEU A 51 17.32 3.30 36.17
N MET A 52 16.39 3.55 37.09
CA MET A 52 14.97 3.25 36.87
C MET A 52 14.37 4.09 35.73
N ALA A 53 14.69 5.38 35.68
CA ALA A 53 14.27 6.25 34.59
C ALA A 53 14.86 5.78 33.24
N GLY A 54 16.14 5.42 33.20
CA GLY A 54 16.79 4.88 32.01
C GLY A 54 16.15 3.59 31.51
N LEU A 55 15.82 2.65 32.40
CA LEU A 55 15.12 1.42 32.05
C LEU A 55 13.69 1.67 31.54
N SER A 56 12.95 2.62 32.12
CA SER A 56 11.61 2.99 31.65
C SER A 56 11.60 3.57 30.22
N TRP A 57 12.60 4.40 29.90
CA TRP A 57 12.71 5.02 28.57
C TRP A 57 13.02 3.98 27.49
N ARG A 58 13.88 3.00 27.81
CA ARG A 58 14.18 1.90 26.89
C ARG A 58 13.00 0.97 26.65
N GLY A 59 12.13 0.79 27.65
CA GLY A 59 10.88 0.03 27.51
C GLY A 59 9.88 0.70 26.56
N LEU A 60 9.67 2.01 26.73
CA LEU A 60 8.79 2.81 25.86
C LEU A 60 9.32 2.88 24.42
N ASP A 61 10.63 3.10 24.24
CA ASP A 61 11.29 3.09 22.93
C ASP A 61 11.17 1.73 22.22
N GLY A 62 11.21 0.64 22.99
CA GLY A 62 10.98 -0.71 22.47
C GLY A 62 9.59 -0.85 21.87
N MET A 63 8.57 -0.45 22.61
CA MET A 63 7.17 -0.51 22.17
C MET A 63 6.91 0.39 20.96
N ALA A 64 7.45 1.61 20.94
CA ALA A 64 7.32 2.53 19.81
C ALA A 64 7.90 1.96 18.51
N ARG A 65 9.06 1.28 18.59
CA ARG A 65 9.65 0.57 17.43
C ARG A 65 8.84 -0.63 16.98
N THR A 66 8.30 -1.41 17.92
CA THR A 66 7.43 -2.53 17.57
C THR A 66 6.15 -2.05 16.90
N GLN A 67 5.55 -0.97 17.40
CA GLN A 67 4.37 -0.35 16.79
C GLN A 67 4.66 0.14 15.38
N SER A 68 5.78 0.83 15.16
CA SER A 68 6.15 1.30 13.82
C SER A 68 6.40 0.15 12.84
N GLN A 69 7.02 -0.96 13.28
CA GLN A 69 7.18 -2.15 12.46
C GLN A 69 5.85 -2.83 12.11
N VAL A 70 4.92 -2.90 13.06
CA VAL A 70 3.58 -3.46 12.82
C VAL A 70 2.80 -2.59 11.84
N GLN A 71 2.86 -1.26 12.00
CA GLN A 71 2.24 -0.30 11.08
C GLN A 71 2.79 -0.45 9.66
N GLN A 72 4.11 -0.45 9.48
CA GLN A 72 4.74 -0.64 8.17
C GLN A 72 4.34 -1.96 7.51
N ARG A 73 4.22 -3.04 8.28
CA ARG A 73 3.72 -4.32 7.76
C ARG A 73 2.26 -4.23 7.32
N ALA A 74 1.40 -3.62 8.14
CA ALA A 74 0.00 -3.42 7.79
C ALA A 74 -0.16 -2.59 6.51
N ASP A 75 0.59 -1.48 6.40
CA ASP A 75 0.58 -0.62 5.22
C ASP A 75 1.07 -1.37 3.97
N GLY A 76 2.11 -2.20 4.10
CA GLY A 76 2.60 -3.05 3.02
C GLY A 76 1.55 -4.06 2.54
N VAL A 77 0.81 -4.69 3.46
CA VAL A 77 -0.30 -5.60 3.11
C VAL A 77 -1.42 -4.84 2.41
N LEU A 78 -1.84 -3.68 2.93
CA LEU A 78 -2.90 -2.87 2.34
C LEU A 78 -2.52 -2.38 0.94
N THR A 79 -1.27 -1.99 0.74
CA THR A 79 -0.75 -1.55 -0.57
C THR A 79 -0.78 -2.71 -1.57
N LEU A 80 -0.35 -3.91 -1.18
CA LEU A 80 -0.45 -5.10 -2.03
C LEU A 80 -1.89 -5.44 -2.37
N GLN A 81 -2.80 -5.43 -1.38
CA GLN A 81 -4.22 -5.69 -1.59
C GLN A 81 -4.84 -4.66 -2.55
N ALA A 82 -4.54 -3.37 -2.39
CA ALA A 82 -4.97 -2.32 -3.30
C ALA A 82 -4.42 -2.54 -4.72
N GLY A 83 -3.14 -2.92 -4.84
CA GLY A 83 -2.53 -3.25 -6.13
C GLY A 83 -3.19 -4.44 -6.84
N LEU A 84 -3.50 -5.51 -6.11
CA LEU A 84 -4.19 -6.68 -6.65
C LEU A 84 -5.66 -6.37 -7.02
N ALA A 85 -6.33 -5.55 -6.23
CA ALA A 85 -7.67 -5.07 -6.55
C ALA A 85 -7.66 -4.18 -7.80
N GLN A 86 -6.67 -3.29 -7.92
CA GLN A 86 -6.47 -2.44 -9.09
C GLN A 86 -6.17 -3.27 -10.35
N TRP A 87 -5.35 -4.31 -10.24
CA TRP A 87 -5.10 -5.28 -11.31
C TRP A 87 -6.39 -5.93 -11.81
N ALA A 88 -7.20 -6.46 -10.89
CA ALA A 88 -8.49 -7.05 -11.23
C ALA A 88 -9.44 -6.01 -11.89
N ALA A 89 -9.50 -4.80 -11.34
CA ALA A 89 -10.33 -3.72 -11.88
C ALA A 89 -9.90 -3.26 -13.29
N ASP A 90 -8.61 -3.29 -13.59
CA ASP A 90 -8.10 -3.02 -14.94
C ASP A 90 -8.53 -4.09 -15.95
N LEU A 91 -8.54 -5.37 -15.53
CA LEU A 91 -9.02 -6.48 -16.35
C LEU A 91 -10.56 -6.49 -16.50
N ASP A 92 -11.31 -6.21 -15.43
CA ASP A 92 -12.78 -6.14 -15.46
C ASP A 92 -13.29 -5.02 -16.38
N ALA A 93 -12.56 -3.90 -16.44
CA ALA A 93 -12.89 -2.76 -17.28
C ALA A 93 -12.38 -2.87 -18.71
N MET A 94 -11.67 -3.96 -19.07
CA MET A 94 -11.18 -4.22 -20.41
C MET A 94 -12.31 -4.10 -21.44
N VAL A 95 -12.01 -3.50 -22.58
CA VAL A 95 -12.99 -3.39 -23.67
C VAL A 95 -13.01 -4.71 -24.44
N ASP A 96 -14.20 -5.28 -24.62
CA ASP A 96 -14.42 -6.30 -25.64
C ASP A 96 -14.58 -5.59 -26.98
N LEU A 97 -13.48 -5.43 -27.71
CA LEU A 97 -13.51 -4.95 -29.09
C LEU A 97 -13.85 -6.14 -29.99
N PRO A 98 -14.91 -6.05 -30.82
CA PRO A 98 -15.20 -7.11 -31.78
C PRO A 98 -13.97 -7.29 -32.68
N ALA A 99 -13.42 -8.50 -32.72
CA ALA A 99 -12.38 -8.87 -33.66
C ALA A 99 -12.90 -8.53 -35.07
N ALA A 100 -12.20 -7.63 -35.75
CA ALA A 100 -12.62 -6.96 -36.98
C ALA A 100 -13.46 -7.88 -37.90
N GLN A 101 -14.75 -7.59 -38.02
CA GLN A 101 -15.63 -8.18 -39.04
C GLN A 101 -15.50 -7.47 -40.40
N ASP A 102 -14.63 -6.45 -40.51
CA ASP A 102 -14.43 -5.64 -41.71
C ASP A 102 -12.96 -5.68 -42.19
N PRO A 103 -12.70 -5.67 -43.51
CA PRO A 103 -11.35 -5.74 -44.10
C PRO A 103 -10.54 -4.42 -43.99
N LEU A 104 -10.83 -3.56 -43.01
CA LEU A 104 -10.09 -2.32 -42.76
C LEU A 104 -8.97 -2.54 -41.72
N PRO A 105 -7.76 -1.97 -41.93
CA PRO A 105 -6.62 -2.20 -41.05
C PRO A 105 -6.81 -1.41 -39.75
N ALA A 106 -7.38 -2.08 -38.76
CA ALA A 106 -7.67 -1.49 -37.47
C ALA A 106 -7.68 -2.52 -36.32
N GLN A 107 -6.61 -3.30 -36.17
CA GLN A 107 -6.36 -4.11 -34.97
C GLN A 107 -6.23 -3.22 -33.72
N LEU A 108 -7.34 -2.78 -33.14
CA LEU A 108 -7.34 -2.34 -31.74
C LEU A 108 -7.13 -3.61 -30.92
N GLN A 109 -5.96 -3.73 -30.30
CA GLN A 109 -5.63 -4.81 -29.39
C GLN A 109 -6.27 -4.47 -28.02
N PRO A 110 -7.32 -5.17 -27.58
CA PRO A 110 -7.86 -5.03 -26.23
C PRO A 110 -6.85 -5.36 -25.12
N MET A 111 -5.93 -6.29 -25.36
CA MET A 111 -4.86 -6.64 -24.43
C MET A 111 -3.66 -7.23 -25.18
N ASP A 112 -2.45 -6.95 -24.71
CA ASP A 112 -1.20 -7.49 -25.25
C ASP A 112 -0.20 -7.75 -24.13
N TRP A 113 0.53 -8.86 -24.25
CA TRP A 113 1.64 -9.21 -23.36
C TRP A 113 2.88 -9.41 -24.20
N ASP A 114 3.91 -8.59 -23.97
CA ASP A 114 5.17 -8.64 -24.73
C ASP A 114 6.31 -9.34 -23.98
N GLY A 115 6.01 -10.02 -22.87
CA GLY A 115 7.01 -10.65 -22.02
C GLY A 115 7.62 -9.75 -20.95
N ARG A 116 7.40 -8.43 -21.04
CA ARG A 116 7.94 -7.43 -20.09
C ARG A 116 6.85 -6.56 -19.48
N GLY A 117 5.80 -6.29 -20.24
CA GLY A 117 4.66 -5.48 -19.87
C GLY A 117 3.35 -6.12 -20.33
N LEU A 118 2.30 -5.93 -19.54
CA LEU A 118 0.93 -6.20 -19.93
C LEU A 118 0.27 -4.87 -20.24
N ARG A 119 -0.25 -4.71 -21.45
CA ARG A 119 -1.01 -3.53 -21.89
C ARG A 119 -2.47 -3.92 -22.06
N ILE A 120 -3.36 -3.07 -21.56
CA ILE A 120 -4.81 -3.29 -21.59
C ILE A 120 -5.49 -2.01 -22.05
N THR A 121 -6.37 -2.14 -23.04
CA THR A 121 -7.34 -1.09 -23.39
C THR A 121 -8.59 -1.28 -22.56
N ARG A 122 -8.89 -0.31 -21.68
CA ARG A 122 -10.05 -0.36 -20.79
C ARG A 122 -10.96 0.86 -20.95
N ARG A 123 -12.21 0.70 -20.53
CA ARG A 123 -13.14 1.82 -20.37
C ARG A 123 -12.72 2.67 -19.17
N SER A 124 -12.82 3.99 -19.33
CA SER A 124 -12.69 4.89 -18.18
C SER A 124 -13.92 4.74 -17.27
N THR A 125 -13.68 4.56 -15.97
CA THR A 125 -14.73 4.40 -14.95
C THR A 125 -14.91 5.66 -14.10
N VAL A 126 -14.21 6.75 -14.43
CA VAL A 126 -14.24 8.01 -13.66
C VAL A 126 -15.53 8.79 -13.90
N ALA A 127 -15.99 8.88 -15.15
CA ALA A 127 -17.30 9.43 -15.49
C ALA A 127 -17.85 8.78 -16.78
N PRO A 128 -19.17 8.66 -16.94
CA PRO A 128 -19.78 8.18 -18.18
C PRO A 128 -19.30 8.98 -19.39
N GLY A 129 -18.89 8.31 -20.47
CA GLY A 129 -18.41 8.98 -21.68
C GLY A 129 -16.97 9.50 -21.61
N SER A 130 -16.22 9.19 -20.55
CA SER A 130 -14.80 9.58 -20.38
C SER A 130 -13.81 8.90 -21.35
N GLY A 131 -14.29 8.34 -22.45
CA GLY A 131 -13.44 7.68 -23.45
C GLY A 131 -12.74 6.41 -22.96
N LEU A 132 -11.70 6.03 -23.69
CA LEU A 132 -10.85 4.86 -23.42
C LEU A 132 -9.60 5.26 -22.64
N LEU A 133 -8.99 4.29 -21.98
CA LEU A 133 -7.69 4.41 -21.33
C LEU A 133 -6.81 3.24 -21.77
N VAL A 134 -5.52 3.51 -21.90
CA VAL A 134 -4.50 2.47 -21.93
C VAL A 134 -3.91 2.39 -20.54
N VAL A 135 -3.94 1.19 -19.97
CA VAL A 135 -3.24 0.89 -18.73
C VAL A 135 -2.18 -0.15 -19.02
N ALA A 136 -1.05 -0.01 -18.35
CA ALA A 136 0.05 -0.95 -18.48
C ALA A 136 0.56 -1.36 -17.11
N TRP A 137 0.98 -2.61 -17.02
CA TRP A 137 1.65 -3.16 -15.86
C TRP A 137 3.04 -3.60 -16.28
N ALA A 138 4.02 -3.43 -15.40
CA ALA A 138 5.40 -3.85 -15.65
C ALA A 138 6.09 -4.25 -14.35
N GLN A 139 7.03 -5.19 -14.44
CA GLN A 139 8.08 -5.31 -13.45
C GLN A 139 9.30 -4.57 -13.97
N ARG A 140 9.80 -3.59 -13.20
CA ARG A 140 10.97 -2.82 -13.60
C ARG A 140 11.89 -2.59 -12.42
N ASN A 141 13.18 -2.42 -12.71
CA ASN A 141 14.14 -2.06 -11.67
C ASN A 141 14.06 -0.56 -11.41
N VAL A 142 13.81 -0.19 -10.16
CA VAL A 142 13.76 1.20 -9.69
C VAL A 142 14.63 1.27 -8.43
N GLU A 143 15.65 2.13 -8.46
CA GLU A 143 16.59 2.32 -7.34
C GLU A 143 17.31 1.02 -6.90
N GLY A 144 17.55 0.11 -7.85
CA GLY A 144 18.26 -1.16 -7.59
C GLY A 144 17.35 -2.32 -7.16
N ALA A 145 16.06 -2.09 -6.96
CA ALA A 145 15.08 -3.11 -6.60
C ALA A 145 14.05 -3.31 -7.71
N GLY A 146 13.65 -4.58 -7.95
CA GLY A 146 12.49 -4.87 -8.79
C GLY A 146 11.21 -4.34 -8.14
N GLN A 147 10.43 -3.59 -8.90
CA GLN A 147 9.15 -3.02 -8.47
C GLN A 147 8.06 -3.44 -9.44
N TRP A 148 6.90 -3.78 -8.89
CA TRP A 148 5.68 -3.90 -9.66
C TRP A 148 5.05 -2.52 -9.81
N LEU A 149 4.85 -2.12 -11.06
CA LEU A 149 4.45 -0.78 -11.43
C LEU A 149 3.20 -0.82 -12.29
N ARG A 150 2.43 0.25 -12.20
CA ARG A 150 1.28 0.51 -13.04
C ARG A 150 1.45 1.85 -13.75
N TRP A 151 1.11 1.92 -15.02
CA TRP A 151 1.04 3.14 -15.80
C TRP A 151 -0.34 3.31 -16.39
N GLN A 152 -0.78 4.56 -16.58
CA GLN A 152 -2.08 4.84 -17.16
C GLN A 152 -2.03 6.10 -18.04
N SER A 153 -2.62 6.02 -19.23
CA SER A 153 -2.78 7.18 -20.10
C SER A 153 -3.85 8.16 -19.58
N ARG A 154 -3.85 9.36 -20.13
CA ARG A 154 -5.02 10.24 -20.07
C ARG A 154 -6.22 9.64 -20.83
N PRO A 155 -7.45 10.08 -20.55
CA PRO A 155 -8.64 9.75 -21.36
C PRO A 155 -8.39 9.99 -22.86
N LEU A 156 -8.73 8.98 -23.66
CA LEU A 156 -8.48 8.92 -25.10
C LEU A 156 -9.82 8.92 -25.84
N GLN A 157 -9.93 9.76 -26.86
CA GLN A 157 -11.15 9.90 -27.67
C GLN A 157 -10.94 9.48 -29.12
N THR A 158 -9.70 9.52 -29.61
CA THR A 158 -9.38 9.17 -31.00
C THR A 158 -8.55 7.90 -31.10
N ARG A 159 -8.63 7.24 -32.26
CA ARG A 159 -7.79 6.08 -32.60
C ARG A 159 -6.30 6.43 -32.59
N ALA A 160 -5.94 7.62 -33.08
CA ALA A 160 -4.55 8.07 -33.13
C ALA A 160 -3.97 8.26 -31.71
N GLU A 161 -4.75 8.83 -30.79
CA GLU A 161 -4.39 8.93 -29.38
C GLU A 161 -4.21 7.56 -28.74
N LEU A 162 -5.10 6.61 -29.07
CA LEU A 162 -5.00 5.24 -28.58
C LEU A 162 -3.70 4.57 -29.03
N GLN A 163 -3.37 4.63 -30.32
CA GLN A 163 -2.12 4.06 -30.83
C GLN A 163 -0.89 4.70 -30.15
N SER A 164 -0.87 6.03 -30.05
CA SER A 164 0.22 6.75 -29.38
C SER A 164 0.34 6.37 -27.90
N ALA A 165 -0.78 6.19 -27.18
CA ALA A 165 -0.76 5.75 -25.79
C ALA A 165 -0.25 4.31 -25.64
N TRP A 166 -0.56 3.43 -26.60
CA TRP A 166 -0.04 2.07 -26.67
C TRP A 166 1.47 2.02 -26.88
N ASP A 167 1.99 2.89 -27.75
CA ASP A 167 3.43 3.00 -28.01
C ASP A 167 4.17 3.54 -26.77
N ARG A 168 3.61 4.58 -26.12
CA ARG A 168 4.16 5.11 -24.86
C ARG A 168 4.14 4.08 -23.73
N ALA A 169 3.07 3.29 -23.62
CA ALA A 169 3.00 2.22 -22.63
C ALA A 169 4.09 1.16 -22.84
N ALA A 170 4.38 0.80 -24.10
CA ALA A 170 5.45 -0.13 -24.45
C ALA A 170 6.84 0.47 -24.12
N GLN A 171 7.05 1.74 -24.46
CA GLN A 171 8.29 2.46 -24.11
C GLN A 171 8.47 2.54 -22.59
N TRP A 172 7.41 2.87 -21.85
CA TRP A 172 7.43 2.95 -20.38
C TRP A 172 7.84 1.62 -19.74
N ALA A 173 7.32 0.49 -20.23
CA ALA A 173 7.64 -0.83 -19.68
C ALA A 173 9.13 -1.19 -19.88
N GLN A 174 9.77 -0.66 -20.93
CA GLN A 174 11.17 -0.95 -21.26
C GLN A 174 12.15 0.07 -20.67
N ASN A 175 11.99 1.35 -21.02
CA ASN A 175 12.88 2.43 -20.62
C ASN A 175 12.11 3.78 -20.62
N PRO A 176 11.49 4.17 -19.51
CA PRO A 176 10.67 5.36 -19.46
C PRO A 176 11.50 6.66 -19.48
N GLY A 177 10.97 7.69 -20.15
CA GLY A 177 11.39 9.06 -19.92
C GLY A 177 10.76 9.62 -18.64
N ASP A 178 11.00 10.90 -18.36
CA ASP A 178 10.41 11.56 -17.19
C ASP A 178 8.92 11.83 -17.36
N GLU A 179 8.44 11.95 -18.60
CA GLU A 179 7.01 12.11 -18.88
C GLU A 179 6.23 10.84 -18.54
N GLU A 180 6.69 9.68 -18.99
CA GLU A 180 6.01 8.40 -18.69
C GLU A 180 6.04 8.09 -17.19
N LYS A 181 7.11 8.46 -16.48
CA LYS A 181 7.20 8.29 -15.02
C LYS A 181 6.18 9.12 -14.24
N ARG A 182 5.66 10.23 -14.79
CA ARG A 182 4.64 11.04 -14.09
C ARG A 182 3.30 10.33 -13.97
N ASP A 183 3.01 9.43 -14.90
CA ASP A 183 1.80 8.63 -14.94
C ASP A 183 2.01 7.22 -14.33
N GLU A 184 3.17 6.99 -13.71
CA GLU A 184 3.56 5.73 -13.06
C GLU A 184 3.14 5.71 -11.58
N VAL A 185 2.60 4.57 -11.14
CA VAL A 185 2.28 4.27 -9.75
C VAL A 185 3.11 3.07 -9.31
N ARG A 186 3.89 3.24 -8.24
CA ARG A 186 4.65 2.16 -7.59
C ARG A 186 3.73 1.38 -6.66
N ILE A 187 3.66 0.07 -6.84
CA ILE A 187 2.75 -0.79 -6.06
C ILE A 187 3.51 -1.51 -4.95
N THR A 188 4.43 -2.40 -5.32
CA THR A 188 5.16 -3.20 -4.33
C THR A 188 6.48 -3.73 -4.88
N PRO A 189 7.48 -3.98 -4.03
CA PRO A 189 8.70 -4.66 -4.43
C PRO A 189 8.42 -6.07 -4.94
N LEU A 190 9.06 -6.45 -6.04
CA LEU A 190 8.80 -7.70 -6.74
C LEU A 190 10.10 -8.33 -7.25
N ALA A 191 10.30 -9.61 -6.91
CA ALA A 191 11.42 -10.41 -7.40
C ALA A 191 11.13 -10.98 -8.80
N GLN A 192 9.89 -11.44 -9.04
CA GLN A 192 9.51 -11.99 -10.33
C GLN A 192 8.03 -11.74 -10.65
N TRP A 193 7.74 -11.47 -11.92
CA TRP A 193 6.40 -11.33 -12.46
C TRP A 193 6.17 -12.30 -13.61
N GLN A 194 5.05 -13.02 -13.60
CA GLN A 194 4.62 -13.84 -14.72
C GLN A 194 3.12 -13.71 -14.95
N VAL A 195 2.73 -13.84 -16.22
CA VAL A 195 1.33 -13.83 -16.66
C VAL A 195 1.08 -15.05 -17.52
N PHE A 196 -0.05 -15.72 -17.27
CA PHE A 196 -0.53 -16.84 -18.08
C PHE A 196 -1.94 -16.56 -18.58
N TYR A 197 -2.26 -17.07 -19.76
CA TYR A 197 -3.59 -16.97 -20.36
C TYR A 197 -4.29 -18.32 -20.28
N PHE A 198 -5.57 -18.30 -19.93
CA PHE A 198 -6.42 -19.48 -20.02
C PHE A 198 -7.06 -19.53 -21.40
N ARG A 199 -6.63 -20.51 -22.21
CA ARG A 199 -7.07 -20.73 -23.60
C ARG A 199 -7.23 -22.23 -23.82
N SER A 200 -8.27 -22.64 -24.55
CA SER A 200 -8.47 -24.05 -24.92
C SER A 200 -8.38 -25.01 -23.72
N ASP A 201 -8.99 -24.64 -22.59
CA ASP A 201 -9.01 -25.39 -21.33
C ASP A 201 -7.64 -25.61 -20.64
N ALA A 202 -6.63 -24.82 -20.99
CA ALA A 202 -5.29 -24.89 -20.39
C ALA A 202 -4.71 -23.50 -20.07
N TRP A 203 -3.82 -23.47 -19.06
CA TRP A 203 -3.00 -22.29 -18.77
C TRP A 203 -1.74 -22.32 -19.64
N THR A 204 -1.59 -21.34 -20.54
CA THR A 204 -0.46 -21.23 -21.45
C THR A 204 0.26 -19.89 -21.29
N ASN A 205 1.54 -19.87 -21.65
CA ASN A 205 2.27 -18.60 -21.75
C ASN A 205 1.73 -17.83 -22.96
N PRO A 206 1.39 -16.53 -22.81
CA PRO A 206 0.86 -15.72 -23.91
C PRO A 206 1.72 -15.70 -25.18
N LEU A 207 3.05 -15.83 -25.03
CA LEU A 207 4.02 -15.82 -26.12
C LEU A 207 4.32 -17.21 -26.70
N SER A 208 3.81 -18.28 -26.09
CA SER A 208 3.91 -19.61 -26.69
C SER A 208 2.98 -19.69 -27.89
N SER A 209 3.55 -19.88 -29.09
CA SER A 209 2.76 -20.21 -30.27
C SER A 209 1.94 -21.45 -29.99
N ASP A 210 0.62 -21.41 -30.24
CA ASP A 210 -0.12 -22.64 -30.54
C ASP A 210 0.57 -23.25 -31.76
N ASN A 211 1.24 -24.39 -31.55
CA ASN A 211 2.31 -24.90 -32.41
C ASN A 211 1.80 -25.56 -33.72
N ALA A 212 0.65 -25.12 -34.23
CA ALA A 212 0.14 -25.48 -35.55
C ALA A 212 0.05 -24.20 -36.38
N ALA A 213 0.92 -24.04 -37.39
CA ALA A 213 0.87 -22.92 -38.31
C ALA A 213 -0.53 -22.88 -38.98
N PRO A 214 -1.40 -21.93 -38.64
CA PRO A 214 -2.69 -21.81 -39.30
C PRO A 214 -2.45 -21.21 -40.69
N PRO A 215 -3.35 -21.43 -41.65
CA PRO A 215 -3.40 -20.63 -42.87
C PRO A 215 -3.34 -19.12 -42.53
N PRO A 216 -2.81 -18.25 -43.41
CA PRO A 216 -2.60 -16.82 -43.12
C PRO A 216 -3.83 -16.09 -42.56
N GLU A 217 -5.04 -16.54 -42.94
CA GLU A 217 -6.31 -16.02 -42.47
C GLU A 217 -6.63 -16.39 -41.00
N GLN A 218 -6.20 -17.56 -40.51
CA GLN A 218 -6.40 -17.97 -39.11
C GLN A 218 -5.29 -17.49 -38.17
N ALA A 219 -4.07 -17.20 -38.67
CA ALA A 219 -2.99 -16.65 -37.84
C ALA A 219 -3.36 -15.27 -37.25
N ALA A 220 -4.08 -14.45 -38.03
CA ALA A 220 -4.65 -13.19 -37.56
C ALA A 220 -5.77 -13.40 -36.53
N ALA A 221 -6.59 -14.44 -36.69
CA ALA A 221 -7.68 -14.76 -35.76
C ALA A 221 -7.19 -15.28 -34.40
N SER A 222 -6.12 -16.09 -34.36
CA SER A 222 -5.54 -16.58 -33.11
C SER A 222 -4.86 -15.47 -32.30
N ALA A 223 -4.17 -14.54 -32.97
CA ALA A 223 -3.57 -13.35 -32.36
C ALA A 223 -4.60 -12.36 -31.79
N LEU A 224 -5.86 -12.48 -32.21
CA LEU A 224 -7.00 -11.67 -31.77
C LEU A 224 -7.87 -12.35 -30.71
N SER A 225 -7.57 -13.60 -30.34
CA SER A 225 -8.38 -14.35 -29.37
C SER A 225 -8.10 -13.90 -27.93
N LEU A 226 -9.06 -13.17 -27.39
CA LEU A 226 -9.01 -12.66 -26.03
C LEU A 226 -9.12 -13.84 -25.04
N PRO A 227 -8.19 -14.02 -24.08
CA PRO A 227 -8.12 -15.23 -23.25
C PRO A 227 -9.27 -15.34 -22.25
N ALA A 228 -9.83 -16.52 -22.02
CA ALA A 228 -10.97 -16.69 -21.10
C ALA A 228 -10.61 -16.37 -19.63
N GLY A 229 -9.33 -16.37 -19.29
CA GLY A 229 -8.83 -15.96 -17.99
C GLY A 229 -7.36 -15.51 -18.06
N VAL A 230 -6.94 -14.79 -17.03
CA VAL A 230 -5.57 -14.29 -16.86
C VAL A 230 -5.11 -14.69 -15.46
N ARG A 231 -3.98 -15.41 -15.38
CA ARG A 231 -3.33 -15.76 -14.13
C ARG A 231 -2.13 -14.87 -13.93
N LEU A 232 -2.12 -14.18 -12.80
CA LEU A 232 -1.02 -13.36 -12.31
C LEU A 232 -0.22 -14.17 -11.30
N VAL A 233 1.09 -14.30 -11.51
CA VAL A 233 2.02 -14.89 -10.54
C VAL A 233 3.06 -13.85 -10.15
N LEU A 234 3.13 -13.56 -8.85
CA LEU A 234 4.03 -12.58 -8.25
C LEU A 234 4.94 -13.27 -7.24
N THR A 235 6.25 -13.15 -7.41
CA THR A 235 7.23 -13.58 -6.38
C THR A 235 7.69 -12.37 -5.61
N LEU A 236 7.27 -12.28 -4.35
CA LEU A 236 7.59 -11.18 -3.44
C LEU A 236 8.93 -11.45 -2.73
N PRO A 237 9.86 -10.48 -2.69
CA PRO A 237 11.16 -10.65 -2.06
C PRO A 237 11.03 -10.82 -0.53
N PRO A 238 12.02 -11.46 0.13
CA PRO A 238 12.04 -11.54 1.58
C PRO A 238 12.20 -10.15 2.23
N GLY A 239 11.79 -10.04 3.50
CA GLY A 239 11.91 -8.79 4.27
C GLY A 239 10.76 -7.79 4.10
N GLN A 240 9.78 -8.10 3.25
CA GLN A 240 8.53 -7.35 3.11
C GLN A 240 7.45 -7.85 4.09
N ALA A 241 6.31 -7.17 4.11
CA ALA A 241 5.15 -7.58 4.91
C ALA A 241 4.63 -8.99 4.54
N ILE A 242 4.71 -9.33 3.25
CA ILE A 242 4.40 -10.66 2.69
C ILE A 242 5.57 -11.05 1.77
N SER A 243 5.99 -12.31 1.83
CA SER A 243 7.06 -12.86 1.00
C SER A 243 6.66 -14.21 0.39
N GLY A 244 7.28 -14.59 -0.72
CA GLY A 244 7.00 -15.84 -1.41
C GLY A 244 6.16 -15.65 -2.67
N THR A 245 5.58 -16.73 -3.19
CA THR A 245 4.84 -16.71 -4.45
C THR A 245 3.34 -16.54 -4.20
N LEU A 246 2.75 -15.51 -4.79
CA LEU A 246 1.32 -15.24 -4.83
C LEU A 246 0.78 -15.54 -6.22
N THR A 247 -0.30 -16.32 -6.30
CA THR A 247 -1.02 -16.58 -7.55
C THR A 247 -2.43 -16.01 -7.45
N ARG A 248 -2.86 -15.28 -8.48
CA ARG A 248 -4.20 -14.70 -8.58
C ARG A 248 -4.77 -14.97 -9.96
N ASP A 249 -5.91 -15.65 -9.99
CA ASP A 249 -6.61 -15.96 -11.23
C ASP A 249 -7.78 -14.98 -11.43
N TRP A 250 -7.91 -14.48 -12.65
CA TRP A 250 -9.03 -13.68 -13.13
C TRP A 250 -9.71 -14.41 -14.28
N VAL A 251 -11.04 -14.36 -14.32
CA VAL A 251 -11.86 -14.99 -15.35
C VAL A 251 -12.67 -13.90 -16.04
N ARG A 252 -12.74 -13.94 -17.38
CA ARG A 252 -13.51 -12.94 -18.13
C ARG A 252 -15.00 -13.06 -17.81
N PRO A 253 -15.67 -11.98 -17.37
CA PRO A 253 -17.10 -12.02 -17.02
C PRO A 253 -18.05 -12.38 -18.16
N THR A 254 -17.67 -12.14 -19.42
CA THR A 254 -18.54 -12.35 -20.60
C THR A 254 -18.67 -13.81 -21.06
N VAL A 255 -18.01 -14.76 -20.38
CA VAL A 255 -18.07 -16.21 -20.69
C VAL A 255 -19.40 -16.87 -20.24
N GLY A 256 -20.31 -16.15 -19.58
CA GLY A 256 -21.56 -16.70 -19.04
C GLY A 256 -22.86 -16.49 -19.83
N GLY A 257 -22.85 -15.73 -20.93
CA GLY A 257 -24.10 -15.21 -21.54
C GLY A 257 -24.85 -16.10 -22.54
N GLY A 258 -24.40 -17.34 -22.80
CA GLY A 258 -24.82 -18.12 -23.98
C GLY A 258 -25.49 -19.47 -23.72
N LYS A 259 -26.01 -19.72 -22.51
CA LYS A 259 -26.78 -20.95 -22.23
C LYS A 259 -28.02 -20.63 -21.41
N SER A 260 -29.09 -20.24 -22.11
CA SER A 260 -30.49 -20.38 -21.67
C SER A 260 -31.34 -20.74 -22.89
#